data_AF-Q9RDW9-F1
#
_entry.id   AF-Q9RDW9-F1
#
_cell.length_a   1.000
_cell.length_b   1.000
_cell.length_c   1.000
_cell.angle_alpha   90.00
_cell.angle_beta   90.00
_cell.angle_gamma   90.00
#
_symmetry.space_group_name_H-M   'P 1'
#
loop_
_entity.id
_entity.type
_entity.pdbx_description
1 polymer ?
#
loop_
_entity_poly.entity_id
_entity_poly.type
_entity_poly.pdbx_seq_one_letter_code
_entity_poly.pdbx_strand_id
1 'polypeptide(L)'
;MKLISQAVKNYLPELSLRQKQTNNIIFITFWSQFSVYALNTVLVLFLTRPLIAQGLGYSQAKAYAFIGVTQATGYLMPILGGYMADNIVGVRRS
;
A
#
# COMPACT_ATOMS: atom_id res chain seq x y z
N MET A 1 -8.23 -34.64 19.67
CA MET A 1 -7.73 -33.50 18.84
C MET A 1 -7.21 -32.31 19.65
N LYS A 2 -7.81 -31.94 20.81
CA LYS A 2 -7.34 -30.81 21.65
C LYS A 2 -5.94 -31.02 22.28
N LEU A 3 -5.59 -32.26 22.66
CA LEU A 3 -4.28 -32.58 23.26
C LEU A 3 -3.10 -32.30 22.30
N ILE A 4 -3.26 -32.64 21.02
CA ILE A 4 -2.21 -32.43 20.00
C ILE A 4 -2.01 -30.93 19.74
N SER A 5 -3.10 -30.15 19.72
CA SER A 5 -3.02 -28.70 19.53
C SER A 5 -2.28 -27.99 20.67
N GLN A 6 -2.51 -28.38 21.93
CA GLN A 6 -1.77 -27.81 23.07
C GLN A 6 -0.30 -28.23 23.09
N ALA A 7 0.00 -29.49 22.76
CA ALA A 7 1.38 -29.95 22.65
C ALA A 7 2.13 -29.15 21.58
N VAL A 8 1.55 -29.00 20.38
CA VAL A 8 2.15 -28.21 19.28
C VAL A 8 2.31 -26.73 19.66
N LYS A 9 1.33 -26.13 20.34
CA LYS A 9 1.40 -24.73 20.77
C LYS A 9 2.52 -24.47 21.79
N ASN A 10 2.86 -25.47 22.60
CA ASN A 10 3.95 -25.38 23.57
C ASN A 10 5.36 -25.49 22.93
N TYR A 11 5.48 -26.06 21.73
CA TYR A 11 6.74 -26.12 20.97
C TYR A 11 6.94 -24.93 20.02
N LEU A 12 5.88 -24.19 19.71
CA LEU A 12 5.96 -23.00 18.88
C LEU A 12 6.27 -21.78 19.75
N PRO A 13 7.31 -20.99 19.43
CA PRO A 13 7.59 -19.77 20.17
C PRO A 13 6.41 -18.80 20.02
N GLU A 14 5.75 -18.44 21.12
CA GLU A 14 4.76 -17.37 21.12
C GLU A 14 5.50 -16.04 20.87
N LEU A 15 5.28 -15.44 19.70
CA LEU A 15 5.86 -14.15 19.37
C LEU A 15 5.48 -13.12 20.44
N SER A 16 6.46 -12.36 20.91
CA SER A 16 6.22 -11.25 21.82
C SER A 16 5.23 -10.25 21.21
N LEU A 17 4.44 -9.57 22.05
CA LEU A 17 3.45 -8.57 21.57
C LEU A 17 4.10 -7.53 20.64
N ARG A 18 5.32 -7.09 20.98
CA ARG A 18 6.12 -6.19 20.14
C ARG A 18 6.39 -6.79 18.78
N GLN A 19 6.79 -8.06 18.70
CA GLN A 19 7.06 -8.73 17.44
C GLN A 19 5.79 -8.89 16.58
N LYS A 20 4.62 -9.15 17.19
CA LYS A 20 3.34 -9.17 16.47
C LYS A 20 2.99 -7.77 15.89
N GLN A 21 3.16 -6.71 16.69
CA GLN A 21 2.91 -5.33 16.24
C GLN A 21 3.87 -4.90 15.13
N THR A 22 5.17 -5.18 15.29
CA THR A 22 6.19 -4.89 14.29
C THR A 22 5.91 -5.64 12.99
N ASN A 23 5.55 -6.93 13.06
CA ASN A 23 5.18 -7.70 11.89
C ASN A 23 3.99 -7.05 11.16
N ASN A 24 2.94 -6.63 11.87
CA ASN A 24 1.81 -5.94 11.24
C ASN A 24 2.23 -4.66 10.52
N ILE A 25 3.04 -3.80 11.16
CA ILE A 25 3.51 -2.55 10.55
C ILE A 25 4.36 -2.85 9.31
N ILE A 26 5.26 -3.85 9.39
CA ILE A 26 6.10 -4.27 8.27
C ILE A 26 5.24 -4.73 7.10
N PHE A 27 4.25 -5.61 7.34
CA PHE A 27 3.41 -6.12 6.26
C PHE A 27 2.56 -5.01 5.63
N ILE A 28 1.94 -4.14 6.42
CA ILE A 28 1.15 -3.01 5.91
C ILE A 28 2.04 -2.09 5.06
N THR A 29 3.23 -1.75 5.56
CA THR A 29 4.18 -0.88 4.84
C THR A 29 4.66 -1.54 3.56
N PHE A 30 5.04 -2.83 3.62
CA PHE A 30 5.54 -3.57 2.47
C PHE A 30 4.52 -3.61 1.34
N TRP A 31 3.28 -4.01 1.63
CA TRP A 31 2.23 -4.11 0.60
C TRP A 31 1.86 -2.73 0.04
N SER A 32 1.78 -1.71 0.90
CA SER A 32 1.55 -0.33 0.47
C SER A 32 2.61 0.13 -0.53
N GLN A 33 3.89 -0.01 -0.18
CA GLN A 33 4.98 0.42 -1.05
C GLN A 33 5.09 -0.42 -2.32
N PHE A 34 4.92 -1.74 -2.22
CA PHE A 34 4.93 -2.64 -3.37
C PHE A 34 3.89 -2.23 -4.41
N SER A 35 2.64 -2.00 -3.99
CA SER A 35 1.56 -1.60 -4.89
C SER A 35 1.83 -0.25 -5.56
N VAL A 36 2.36 0.74 -4.82
CA VAL A 36 2.66 2.07 -5.37
C VAL A 36 3.75 2.02 -6.44
N TYR A 37 4.85 1.29 -6.20
CA TYR A 37 5.94 1.21 -7.18
C TYR A 37 5.57 0.33 -8.39
N ALA A 38 4.86 -0.78 -8.16
CA ALA A 38 4.38 -1.64 -9.23
C ALA A 38 3.40 -0.88 -10.16
N LEU A 39 2.43 -0.17 -9.57
CA LEU A 39 1.47 0.63 -10.33
C LEU A 39 2.18 1.69 -11.17
N ASN A 40 3.08 2.48 -10.58
CA ASN A 40 3.79 3.53 -11.31
C ASN A 40 4.57 3.00 -12.53
N THR A 41 5.19 1.82 -12.38
CA THR A 41 5.97 1.19 -13.44
C THR A 41 5.08 0.66 -14.58
N VAL A 42 3.99 -0.02 -14.25
CA VAL A 42 3.09 -0.58 -15.29
C VAL A 42 2.23 0.51 -15.93
N LEU A 43 1.82 1.51 -15.15
CA LEU A 43 0.96 2.60 -15.60
C LEU A 43 1.65 3.45 -16.68
N VAL A 44 2.93 3.80 -16.51
CA VAL A 44 3.64 4.59 -17.54
C VAL A 44 3.74 3.85 -18.88
N LEU A 45 3.91 2.52 -18.82
CA LEU A 45 3.94 1.67 -20.01
C LEU A 45 2.57 1.62 -20.66
N PHE A 46 1.50 1.51 -19.88
CA PHE A 46 0.13 1.55 -20.40
C PHE A 46 -0.23 2.90 -21.03
N LEU A 47 0.20 4.01 -20.41
CA LEU A 47 -0.05 5.37 -20.91
C LEU A 47 0.61 5.62 -22.26
N THR A 48 1.86 5.18 -22.41
CA THR A 48 2.65 5.43 -23.64
C THR A 48 2.38 4.41 -24.76
N ARG A 49 1.82 3.23 -24.43
CA ARG A 49 1.51 2.19 -25.42
C ARG A 49 0.44 2.68 -26.42
N PRO A 50 0.58 2.40 -27.74
CA PRO A 50 -0.37 2.85 -28.76
C PRO A 50 -1.80 2.31 -28.56
N LEU A 51 -2.80 3.06 -29.03
CA LEU A 51 -4.22 2.65 -28.99
C LEU A 51 -4.48 1.30 -29.67
N ILE A 52 -3.86 1.08 -30.83
CA ILE A 52 -4.00 -0.18 -31.59
C ILE A 52 -3.51 -1.38 -30.75
N ALA A 53 -2.54 -1.16 -29.87
CA ALA A 53 -2.03 -2.17 -28.96
C ALA A 53 -2.76 -2.19 -27.61
N GLN A 54 -3.94 -1.57 -27.49
CA GLN A 54 -4.72 -1.44 -26.25
C GLN A 54 -4.06 -0.58 -25.15
N GLY A 55 -3.30 0.44 -25.54
CA GLY A 55 -2.81 1.48 -24.61
C GLY A 55 -3.52 2.83 -24.81
N LEU A 56 -3.08 3.85 -24.07
CA LEU A 56 -3.66 5.20 -24.12
C LEU A 56 -3.03 6.12 -25.17
N GLY A 57 -1.88 5.74 -25.75
CA GLY A 57 -1.23 6.46 -26.85
C GLY A 57 -0.73 7.86 -26.48
N TYR A 58 -0.46 8.12 -25.20
CA TYR A 58 0.04 9.42 -24.76
C TYR A 58 1.49 9.62 -25.19
N SER A 59 1.86 10.87 -25.46
CA SER A 59 3.27 11.24 -25.57
C SER A 59 3.97 10.99 -24.24
N GLN A 60 5.27 10.67 -24.30
CA GLN A 60 6.07 10.41 -23.10
C GLN A 60 6.04 11.58 -22.12
N ALA A 61 6.11 12.82 -22.62
CA ALA A 61 5.99 14.03 -21.81
C ALA A 61 4.64 14.10 -21.06
N LYS A 62 3.53 13.81 -21.74
CA LYS A 62 2.19 13.82 -21.14
C LYS A 62 2.03 12.70 -20.10
N ALA A 63 2.57 11.51 -20.37
CA ALA A 63 2.55 10.38 -19.44
C ALA A 63 3.32 10.70 -18.15
N TYR A 64 4.53 11.27 -18.25
CA TYR A 64 5.30 11.67 -17.06
C TYR A 64 4.67 12.82 -16.30
N ALA A 65 4.09 13.81 -16.99
CA ALA A 65 3.33 14.88 -16.34
C ALA A 65 2.15 14.31 -15.52
N PHE A 66 1.41 13.35 -16.07
CA PHE A 66 0.31 12.68 -15.38
C PHE A 66 0.77 11.95 -14.11
N ILE A 67 1.86 11.20 -14.20
CA ILE A 67 2.44 10.51 -13.03
C ILE A 67 2.91 11.51 -11.98
N GLY A 68 3.57 12.60 -12.40
CA GLY A 68 4.02 13.66 -11.50
C GLY A 68 2.88 14.28 -10.71
N VAL A 69 1.78 14.62 -11.38
CA VAL A 69 0.57 15.18 -10.71
C VAL A 69 -0.06 14.15 -9.76
N THR A 70 -0.11 12.88 -10.16
CA THR A 70 -0.65 11.80 -9.32
C THR A 70 0.16 11.65 -8.03
N GLN A 71 1.50 11.65 -8.14
CA GLN A 71 2.40 11.54 -6.99
C GLN A 71 2.34 12.79 -6.10
N ALA A 72 2.29 13.99 -6.68
CA ALA A 72 2.13 15.24 -5.92
C ALA A 72 0.82 15.24 -5.12
N THR A 73 -0.28 14.81 -5.74
CA THR A 73 -1.58 14.66 -5.05
C THR A 73 -1.50 13.61 -3.94
N GLY A 74 -0.78 12.51 -4.19
CA GLY A 74 -0.50 11.50 -3.17
C GLY A 74 0.21 12.04 -1.94
N TYR A 75 1.11 13.02 -2.09
CA TYR A 75 1.76 13.69 -0.96
C TYR A 75 0.88 14.74 -0.26
N LEU A 76 -0.13 15.29 -0.95
CA LEU A 76 -1.09 16.22 -0.36
C LEU A 76 -2.19 15.50 0.44
N MET A 77 -2.58 14.30 0.00
CA MET A 77 -3.67 13.55 0.62
C MET A 77 -3.51 13.26 2.12
N PRO A 78 -2.30 13.00 2.67
CA PRO A 78 -2.09 12.83 4.11
C PRO A 78 -2.48 14.06 4.94
N ILE A 79 -2.41 15.27 4.39
CA ILE A 79 -2.83 16.50 5.09
C ILE A 79 -4.34 16.46 5.35
N LEU A 80 -5.11 16.14 4.30
CA LEU A 80 -6.55 15.95 4.41
C LEU A 80 -6.89 14.75 5.31
N GLY A 81 -6.15 13.64 5.15
CA GLY A 81 -6.33 12.43 5.94
C GLY A 81 -6.09 12.66 7.44
N GLY A 82 -5.06 13.42 7.81
CA GLY A 82 -4.75 13.78 9.19
C GLY A 82 -5.87 14.61 9.81
N TYR A 83 -6.33 15.67 9.11
CA TYR A 83 -7.45 16.47 9.58
C TYR A 83 -8.73 15.64 9.81
N MET A 84 -9.04 14.72 8.88
CA MET A 84 -10.20 13.83 9.01
C MET A 84 -10.03 12.81 10.15
N ALA A 85 -8.82 12.29 10.37
CA ALA A 85 -8.52 11.36 11.45
C ALA A 85 -8.69 12.03 12.82
N ASP A 86 -8.27 13.29 12.95
CA ASP A 86 -8.30 14.01 14.21
C ASP A 86 -9.69 14.53 14.58
N ASN A 87 -10.46 15.04 13.59
CA ASN A 87 -11.68 15.79 13.87
C ASN A 87 -12.99 15.04 13.57
N ILE A 88 -12.95 13.97 12.75
CA ILE A 88 -14.18 13.31 12.27
C ILE A 88 -14.22 11.85 12.68
N VAL A 89 -13.16 11.10 12.39
CA VAL A 89 -13.21 9.62 12.41
C VAL A 89 -12.57 9.02 13.66
N GLY A 90 -11.63 9.73 14.28
CA GLY A 90 -10.79 9.22 15.36
C GLY A 90 -9.65 8.34 14.85
N VAL A 91 -8.48 8.44 15.50
CA VAL A 91 -7.22 7.74 15.12
C VAL A 91 -7.30 6.22 15.26
N ARG A 92 -8.22 5.70 16.08
CA ARG A 92 -8.57 4.27 16.18
C ARG A 92 -10.07 4.11 16.28
N ARG A 93 -10.67 3.34 15.37
CA ARG A 93 -11.95 2.70 15.64
C ARG A 93 -11.66 1.48 16.53
N SER A 94 -12.21 1.51 17.76
CA SER A 94 -12.18 0.39 18.70
C SER A 94 -12.84 -0.86 18.14
#